data_AF-A0A8X7C257-F1
#
_entry.id   AF-A0A8X7C257-F1
#
_cell.length_a   1.000
_cell.length_b   1.000
_cell.length_c   1.000
_cell.angle_alpha   90.00
_cell.angle_beta   90.00
_cell.angle_gamma   90.00
#
_symmetry.space_group_name_H-M   'P 1'
#
loop_
_entity.id
_entity.type
_entity.pdbx_description
1 polymer ?
#
loop_
_entity_poly.entity_id
_entity_poly.type
_entity_poly.pdbx_seq_one_letter_code
_entity_poly.pdbx_strand_id
1 'polypeptide(L)'
;MDVSKELVWDCLLYDFKMGLSVAASSSPICQAFGDSTTNERMERNWFQKFRSGDLSICDKARTGRPQVLDDEALRAAIQEDSN
;
A
#
# COMPACT_ATOMS: atom_id res chain seq x y z
N MET A 1 9.45 10.39 -15.47
CA MET A 1 8.54 9.27 -15.80
C MET A 1 7.89 8.88 -14.49
N ASP A 2 6.58 9.05 -14.35
CA ASP A 2 5.87 8.56 -13.16
C ASP A 2 5.86 7.05 -13.24
N VAL A 3 6.77 6.40 -12.52
CA VAL A 3 6.74 4.95 -12.37
C VAL A 3 5.59 4.66 -11.40
N SER A 4 4.50 4.09 -11.93
CA SER A 4 3.40 3.59 -11.09
C SER A 4 3.96 2.56 -10.12
N LYS A 5 3.83 2.81 -8.81
CA LYS A 5 4.28 1.90 -7.74
C LYS A 5 3.70 0.50 -7.88
N GLU A 6 2.52 0.38 -8.51
CA GLU A 6 1.89 -0.89 -8.86
C GLU A 6 2.81 -1.78 -9.70
N LEU A 7 3.48 -1.21 -10.71
CA LEU A 7 4.38 -1.95 -11.59
C LEU A 7 5.58 -2.55 -10.83
N VAL A 8 6.07 -1.81 -9.83
CA VAL A 8 7.17 -2.25 -8.96
C VAL A 8 6.74 -3.44 -8.11
N TRP A 9 5.51 -3.39 -7.58
CA TRP A 9 4.92 -4.47 -6.81
C TRP A 9 4.55 -5.69 -7.67
N ASP A 10 4.14 -5.49 -8.93
CA ASP A 10 3.98 -6.55 -9.93
C ASP A 10 5.30 -7.29 -10.17
N CYS A 11 6.41 -6.55 -10.34
CA CYS A 11 7.74 -7.14 -10.47
C CYS A 11 8.15 -7.94 -9.23
N LEU A 12 7.92 -7.42 -8.01
CA LEU A 12 8.19 -8.18 -6.78
C LEU A 12 7.36 -9.46 -6.66
N LEU A 13 6.09 -9.42 -7.11
CA LEU A 13 5.23 -10.60 -7.12
C LEU A 13 5.74 -11.66 -8.12
N TYR A 14 6.18 -11.22 -9.30
CA TYR A 14 6.82 -12.09 -10.28
C TYR A 14 8.06 -12.76 -9.68
N ASP A 15 8.96 -12.00 -9.09
CA ASP A 15 10.18 -12.51 -8.47
C ASP A 15 9.90 -13.48 -7.32
N PHE A 16 8.90 -13.17 -6.49
CA PHE A 16 8.45 -14.06 -5.42
C PHE A 16 7.97 -15.41 -5.98
N LYS A 17 7.20 -15.40 -7.08
CA LYS A 17 6.77 -16.64 -7.76
C LYS A 17 7.92 -17.40 -8.39
N MET A 18 8.98 -16.69 -8.81
CA MET A 18 10.23 -17.29 -9.28
C MET A 18 11.10 -17.86 -8.15
N GLY A 19 10.70 -17.68 -6.89
CA GLY A 19 11.45 -18.16 -5.72
C GLY A 19 12.68 -17.31 -5.38
N LEU A 20 12.76 -16.09 -5.91
CA LEU A 20 13.84 -15.16 -5.60
C LEU A 20 13.68 -14.60 -4.18
N SER A 21 14.79 -14.20 -3.57
CA SER A 21 14.79 -13.52 -2.28
C SER A 21 14.64 -12.02 -2.47
N VAL A 22 14.19 -11.31 -1.42
CA VAL A 22 14.09 -9.84 -1.42
C VAL A 22 15.39 -9.18 -1.89
N ALA A 23 16.53 -9.64 -1.38
CA ALA A 23 17.84 -9.09 -1.75
C ALA A 23 18.18 -9.29 -3.23
N ALA A 24 17.77 -10.43 -3.81
CA ALA A 24 17.98 -10.72 -5.23
C ALA A 24 17.05 -9.87 -6.12
N SER A 25 15.86 -9.51 -5.64
CA SER A 25 14.89 -8.66 -6.35
C SER A 25 15.18 -7.17 -6.26
N SER A 26 15.71 -6.71 -5.12
CA SER A 26 15.92 -5.28 -4.85
C SER A 26 16.86 -4.63 -5.87
N SER A 27 18.00 -5.27 -6.15
CA SER A 27 19.01 -4.73 -7.07
C SER A 27 18.50 -4.52 -8.51
N PRO A 28 17.89 -5.52 -9.19
CA PRO A 28 17.38 -5.33 -10.54
C PRO A 28 16.21 -4.34 -10.62
N ILE A 29 15.37 -4.27 -9.58
CA ILE A 29 14.25 -3.32 -9.53
C ILE A 29 14.76 -1.88 -9.37
N CYS A 30 15.68 -1.64 -8.44
CA CYS A 30 16.30 -0.31 -8.28
C CYS A 30 17.05 0.12 -9.55
N GLN A 31 17.73 -0.81 -10.22
CA GLN A 31 18.41 -0.52 -11.49
C GLN A 31 17.42 -0.17 -12.62
N ALA A 32 16.27 -0.85 -12.69
CA ALA A 32 15.28 -0.65 -13.75
C ALA A 32 14.44 0.63 -13.56
N PHE A 33 14.08 0.95 -12.31
CA PHE A 33 13.12 2.03 -12.00
C PHE A 33 13.75 3.24 -11.31
N GLY A 34 14.99 3.12 -10.82
CA GLY A 34 15.76 4.17 -10.14
C GLY A 34 16.06 3.82 -8.68
N ASP A 35 17.23 4.25 -8.18
CA ASP A 35 17.79 3.88 -6.87
C ASP A 35 16.92 4.21 -5.65
N SER A 36 15.89 5.05 -5.80
CA SER A 36 14.96 5.47 -4.74
C SER A 36 13.54 4.94 -4.92
N THR A 37 13.34 3.97 -5.82
CA THR A 37 12.02 3.45 -6.15
C THR A 37 11.40 2.64 -5.02
N THR A 38 12.22 1.85 -4.32
CA THR A 38 11.78 0.98 -3.23
C THR A 38 12.64 1.17 -1.98
N ASN A 39 12.05 0.85 -0.83
CA ASN A 39 12.77 0.72 0.42
C ASN A 39 12.77 -0.78 0.78
N GLU A 40 13.91 -1.31 1.23
CA GLU A 40 14.05 -2.70 1.67
C GLU A 40 12.95 -3.11 2.68
N ARG A 41 12.55 -2.17 3.56
CA ARG A 41 11.43 -2.39 4.51
C ARG A 41 10.09 -2.61 3.79
N MET A 42 9.82 -1.86 2.71
CA MET A 42 8.60 -2.05 1.91
C MET A 42 8.64 -3.39 1.18
N GLU A 43 9.75 -3.74 0.55
CA GLU A 43 9.90 -5.02 -0.16
C GLU A 43 9.71 -6.22 0.78
N ARG A 44 10.27 -6.16 2.00
CA ARG A 44 10.06 -7.20 3.02
C ARG A 44 8.59 -7.33 3.43
N ASN A 45 7.88 -6.22 3.61
CA ASN A 45 6.45 -6.22 3.94
C ASN A 45 5.63 -6.87 2.81
N TRP A 46 5.95 -6.56 1.56
CA TRP A 46 5.31 -7.18 0.39
C TRP A 46 5.57 -8.69 0.32
N PHE A 47 6.82 -9.12 0.51
CA PHE A 47 7.15 -10.54 0.56
C PHE A 47 6.48 -11.27 1.73
N GLN A 48 6.27 -10.60 2.86
CA GLN A 48 5.50 -11.17 3.97
C GLN A 48 4.01 -11.30 3.61
N LYS A 49 3.45 -10.29 2.95
CA LYS A 49 2.07 -10.32 2.42
C LYS A 49 1.89 -11.48 1.43
N PHE A 50 2.79 -11.64 0.46
CA PHE A 50 2.74 -12.74 -0.50
C PHE A 50 2.88 -14.12 0.17
N ARG A 51 3.72 -14.24 1.19
CA ARG A 51 3.83 -15.47 2.00
C ARG A 51 2.56 -15.81 2.76
N SER A 52 1.75 -14.82 3.13
CA SER A 52 0.42 -15.04 3.72
C SER A 52 -0.66 -15.44 2.71
N GLY A 53 -0.33 -15.48 1.41
CA GLY A 53 -1.24 -15.81 0.31
C GLY A 53 -2.00 -14.61 -0.26
N ASP A 54 -1.80 -13.41 0.29
CA ASP A 54 -2.40 -12.18 -0.25
C ASP A 54 -1.52 -11.62 -1.37
N LEU A 55 -1.90 -11.88 -2.63
CA LEU A 55 -1.19 -11.42 -3.82
C LEU A 55 -1.78 -10.11 -4.40
N SER A 56 -2.64 -9.41 -3.67
CA SER A 56 -3.22 -8.15 -4.13
C SER A 56 -2.17 -7.06 -4.20
N ILE A 57 -2.03 -6.39 -5.35
CA ILE A 57 -1.01 -5.33 -5.55
C ILE A 57 -1.58 -3.94 -5.28
N CYS A 58 -2.86 -3.73 -5.52
CA CYS A 58 -3.52 -2.52 -5.09
C CYS A 58 -3.61 -2.47 -3.56
N ASP A 59 -3.39 -1.28 -3.00
CA ASP A 59 -3.72 -1.02 -1.61
C ASP A 59 -5.22 -1.31 -1.41
N LYS A 60 -5.52 -2.11 -0.37
CA LYS A 60 -6.91 -2.24 0.08
C LYS A 60 -7.40 -0.83 0.41
N ALA A 61 -8.65 -0.55 0.06
CA ALA A 61 -9.29 0.70 0.44
C ALA A 61 -9.01 0.97 1.92
N ARG A 62 -8.41 2.13 2.23
CA ARG A 62 -8.08 2.49 3.61
C ARG A 62 -9.39 2.62 4.38
N THR A 63 -9.74 1.60 5.14
CA THR A 63 -10.83 1.68 6.12
C THR A 63 -10.31 2.53 7.28
N GLY A 64 -10.48 3.84 7.15
CA GLY A 64 -10.13 4.84 8.15
C GLY A 64 -11.38 5.56 8.65
N ARG A 65 -11.21 6.81 9.10
CA ARG A 65 -12.28 7.67 9.66
C ARG A 65 -13.62 7.45 8.95
N PRO A 66 -14.72 7.19 9.69
CA PRO A 66 -16.05 7.15 9.10
C PRO A 66 -16.28 8.43 8.29
N GLN A 67 -16.61 8.29 7.01
CA GLN A 67 -16.98 9.43 6.16
C GLN A 67 -18.38 9.95 6.49
N VAL A 68 -19.19 9.14 7.17
CA VAL A 68 -20.53 9.49 7.59
C VAL A 68 -20.41 10.22 8.92
N LEU A 69 -20.29 11.54 8.86
CA LEU A 69 -20.75 12.39 9.94
C LEU A 69 -22.28 12.41 9.83
N ASP A 70 -22.97 12.05 10.91
CA ASP A 70 -24.43 12.14 10.94
C ASP A 70 -24.83 13.62 11.03
N ASP A 71 -25.40 14.14 9.95
CA ASP A 71 -25.82 15.55 9.83
C ASP A 71 -26.91 15.90 10.85
N GLU A 72 -27.76 14.94 11.22
CA GLU A 72 -28.76 15.10 12.27
C GLU A 72 -28.08 15.27 13.65
N ALA A 73 -27.08 14.43 13.95
CA ALA A 73 -26.30 14.55 15.18
C ALA A 73 -25.50 15.85 15.25
N LEU A 74 -24.96 16.33 14.12
CA LEU A 74 -24.26 17.62 14.05
C LEU A 74 -25.22 18.79 14.31
N ARG A 75 -26.42 18.76 13.71
CA ARG A 75 -27.44 19.80 13.93
C ARG A 75 -27.93 19.83 15.38
N ALA A 76 -28.12 18.67 16.00
CA ALA A 76 -28.54 18.58 17.39
C ALA A 76 -27.51 19.22 18.34
N ALA A 77 -26.21 18.92 18.17
CA ALA A 77 -25.15 19.47 19.00
C ALA A 77 -25.04 21.00 18.91
N ILE A 78 -25.18 21.57 17.70
CA ILE A 78 -25.15 23.03 17.50
C ILE A 78 -26.34 23.73 18.17
N GLN A 79 -27.50 23.09 18.17
CA GLN A 79 -28.72 23.62 18.78
C GLN A 79 -28.65 23.59 20.31
N GLU A 80 -27.99 22.58 20.89
CA GLU A 80 -27.85 22.39 22.33
C GLU A 80 -26.86 23.39 22.97
N ASP A 81 -25.78 23.76 22.26
CA ASP A 81 -24.81 24.77 22.70
C ASP A 81 -25.33 26.23 22.61
N SER A 82 -26.45 26.45 21.92
CA SER A 82 -27.05 27.78 21.71
C SER A 82 -28.19 28.11 22.68
N ASN A 83 -28.42 27.29 23.71
CA ASN A 83 -29.52 27.42 24.67
C ASN A 83 -29.03 27.81 26.08
#